data_AF-A0A2M7IIB9-F1
#
_entry.id   AF-A0A2M7IIB9-F1
#
_cell.length_a   1.000
_cell.length_b   1.000
_cell.length_c   1.000
_cell.angle_alpha   90.00
_cell.angle_beta   90.00
_cell.angle_gamma   90.00
#
_symmetry.space_group_name_H-M   'P 1'
#
loop_
_entity.id
_entity.type
_entity.pdbx_description
1 polymer ?
#
loop_
_entity_poly.entity_id
_entity_poly.type
_entity_poly.pdbx_seq_one_letter_code
_entity_poly.pdbx_strand_id
1 'polypeptide(L)'
;MYPECSRKSTKISRIPFKEQVKSDLNFKDAKIGLYFFDFLIDNKIILELKRREYFSKSDIDQVFSYLKTANLKLGIIVCFTSKGVKFKRILNIR
;
A
#
# COMPACT_ATOMS: atom_id res chain seq x y z
N MET A 1 -12.18 21.09 -3.71
CA MET A 1 -13.02 20.48 -2.66
C MET A 1 -12.31 19.23 -2.15
N TYR A 2 -11.43 19.40 -1.15
CA TYR A 2 -10.74 18.32 -0.46
C TYR A 2 -11.44 18.13 0.89
N PRO A 3 -12.44 17.23 1.00
CA PRO A 3 -13.15 17.11 2.26
C PRO A 3 -12.32 16.25 3.21
N GLU A 4 -11.79 16.94 4.22
CA GLU A 4 -11.68 16.50 5.61
C GLU A 4 -10.77 15.30 5.99
N CYS A 5 -9.95 15.52 7.02
CA CYS A 5 -9.32 14.49 7.86
C CYS A 5 -8.16 13.72 7.22
N SER A 6 -6.87 14.08 7.36
CA SER A 6 -6.15 14.59 8.56
C SER A 6 -6.42 13.81 9.84
N ARG A 7 -6.49 12.47 9.79
CA ARG A 7 -6.86 11.65 10.96
C ARG A 7 -5.75 11.22 11.93
N LYS A 8 -4.55 11.77 11.78
CA LYS A 8 -3.64 12.27 12.85
C LYS A 8 -2.20 12.16 12.37
N SER A 9 -1.54 13.29 12.17
CA SER A 9 -0.07 13.33 12.14
C SER A 9 0.43 12.84 13.49
N THR A 10 0.97 11.63 13.54
CA THR A 10 1.69 11.10 14.70
C THR A 10 2.76 12.12 15.06
N LYS A 11 2.81 12.53 16.33
CA LYS A 11 3.45 13.75 16.89
C LYS A 11 4.94 14.01 16.56
N ILE A 12 5.57 13.24 15.68
CA ILE A 12 7.01 13.29 15.39
C ILE A 12 7.29 13.75 13.94
N SER A 13 6.32 13.73 13.01
CA SER A 13 6.47 14.35 11.69
C SER A 13 5.13 14.67 11.03
N ARG A 14 4.99 15.86 10.42
CA ARG A 14 3.80 16.28 9.65
C ARG A 14 3.81 15.68 8.24
N ILE A 15 3.85 14.36 8.12
CA ILE A 15 3.79 13.69 6.82
C ILE A 15 2.32 13.45 6.46
N PRO A 16 1.81 13.96 5.32
CA PRO A 16 0.44 13.72 4.90
C PRO A 16 0.26 12.26 4.47
N PHE A 17 -0.87 11.67 4.81
CA PHE A 17 -1.23 10.32 4.37
C PHE A 17 -2.75 10.18 4.21
N LYS A 18 -3.16 9.17 3.45
CA LYS A 18 -4.55 8.70 3.33
C LYS A 18 -4.61 7.25 3.79
N GLU A 19 -5.68 6.87 4.48
CA GLU A 19 -5.92 5.50 4.93
C GLU A 19 -6.86 4.77 3.97
N GLN A 20 -6.82 3.43 3.97
CA GLN A 20 -7.79 2.57 3.28
C GLN A 20 -7.96 2.93 1.80
N VAL A 21 -6.85 2.91 1.08
CA VAL A 21 -6.74 3.38 -0.30
C VAL A 21 -7.23 2.29 -1.24
N LYS A 22 -8.34 2.57 -1.91
CA LYS A 22 -8.98 1.66 -2.85
C LYS A 22 -8.07 1.34 -4.05
N SER A 23 -8.02 0.07 -4.40
CA SER A 23 -7.40 -0.51 -5.58
C SER A 23 -8.39 -1.45 -6.25
N ASP A 24 -8.54 -1.31 -7.56
CA ASP A 24 -9.29 -2.29 -8.34
C ASP A 24 -8.48 -3.60 -8.40
N LEU A 25 -9.11 -4.71 -8.02
CA LEU A 25 -8.50 -6.04 -8.11
C LEU A 25 -8.80 -6.61 -9.51
N ASN A 26 -7.81 -6.52 -10.40
CA ASN A 26 -7.86 -7.12 -11.72
C ASN A 26 -7.18 -8.49 -11.68
N PHE A 27 -7.90 -9.56 -12.00
CA PHE A 27 -7.33 -10.89 -12.14
C PHE A 27 -7.79 -11.46 -13.48
N LYS A 28 -6.84 -11.73 -14.37
CA LYS A 28 -7.09 -12.26 -15.72
C LYS A 28 -8.18 -11.49 -16.48
N ASP A 29 -8.06 -10.16 -16.53
CA ASP A 29 -8.98 -9.25 -17.23
C ASP A 29 -10.44 -9.21 -16.71
N ALA A 30 -10.73 -9.88 -15.59
CA ALA A 30 -11.97 -9.73 -14.86
C ALA A 30 -11.76 -8.83 -13.62
N LYS A 31 -12.69 -7.90 -13.39
CA LYS A 31 -12.76 -7.12 -12.15
C LYS A 31 -13.35 -8.02 -11.06
N ILE A 32 -12.50 -8.63 -10.25
CA ILE A 32 -12.92 -9.66 -9.28
C ILE A 32 -13.31 -9.05 -7.93
N GLY A 33 -12.86 -7.83 -7.62
CA GLY A 33 -13.26 -7.16 -6.40
C GLY A 33 -12.55 -5.84 -6.13
N LEU A 34 -12.74 -5.34 -4.91
CA LEU A 34 -12.05 -4.17 -4.39
C LEU A 34 -11.03 -4.61 -3.36
N TYR A 35 -9.84 -4.02 -3.44
CA TYR A 35 -8.82 -4.13 -2.42
C TYR A 35 -8.56 -2.77 -1.80
N PHE A 36 -8.15 -2.74 -0.54
CA PHE A 36 -7.83 -1.51 0.17
C PHE A 36 -6.43 -1.64 0.76
N PHE A 37 -5.52 -0.76 0.35
CA PHE A 37 -4.21 -0.63 0.99
C PHE A 37 -4.33 0.17 2.28
N ASP A 38 -3.51 -0.15 3.27
CA ASP A 38 -3.59 0.54 4.55
C ASP A 38 -3.31 2.04 4.45
N PHE A 39 -2.23 2.44 3.75
CA PHE A 39 -1.87 3.86 3.62
C PHE A 39 -1.32 4.25 2.23
N LEU A 40 -1.65 5.47 1.82
CA LEU A 40 -0.93 6.24 0.79
C LEU A 40 -0.25 7.45 1.46
N ILE A 41 1.07 7.42 1.54
CA ILE A 41 1.90 8.42 2.19
C ILE A 41 2.40 9.42 1.14
N ASP A 42 2.22 10.71 1.42
CA ASP A 42 2.63 11.85 0.60
C ASP A 42 2.20 11.76 -0.87
N ASN A 43 1.08 11.08 -1.15
CA ASN A 43 0.62 10.73 -2.50
C ASN A 43 1.70 10.05 -3.37
N LYS A 44 2.68 9.39 -2.77
CA LYS A 44 3.87 8.83 -3.44
C LYS A 44 4.15 7.37 -3.11
N ILE A 45 3.85 6.96 -1.88
CA ILE A 45 4.23 5.65 -1.35
C ILE A 45 3.00 4.92 -0.85
N ILE A 46 2.77 3.71 -1.35
CA ILE A 46 1.79 2.80 -0.75
C ILE A 46 2.46 1.99 0.35
N LEU A 47 1.83 1.93 1.51
CA LEU A 47 2.24 1.12 2.65
C LEU A 47 1.12 0.14 2.98
N GLU A 48 1.48 -1.13 3.04
CA GLU A 48 0.59 -2.25 3.37
C GLU A 48 1.13 -3.01 4.58
N LEU A 49 0.30 -3.19 5.61
CA LEU A 49 0.63 -3.87 6.85
C LEU A 49 -0.04 -5.24 6.88
N LYS A 50 0.72 -6.28 7.22
CA LYS A 50 0.21 -7.66 7.33
C LYS A 50 0.74 -8.33 8.58
N ARG A 51 -0.02 -9.29 9.11
CA ARG A 51 0.40 -10.16 10.21
C ARG A 51 0.60 -11.59 9.71
N ARG A 52 1.80 -11.92 9.26
CA ARG A 52 2.22 -13.26 8.80
C ARG A 52 3.73 -13.33 8.58
N GLU A 53 4.26 -14.53 8.39
CA GLU A 53 5.72 -14.78 8.35
C GLU A 53 6.41 -14.54 7.00
N TYR A 54 5.65 -14.44 5.90
CA TYR A 54 6.17 -14.37 4.53
C TYR A 54 5.46 -13.31 3.66
N PHE A 55 6.07 -13.00 2.51
CA PHE A 55 5.46 -12.19 1.45
C PHE A 55 4.97 -13.13 0.35
N SER A 56 3.67 -13.15 0.05
CA SER A 56 3.18 -13.97 -1.06
C SER A 56 3.38 -13.25 -2.39
N LYS A 57 3.46 -14.02 -3.48
CA LYS A 57 3.50 -13.46 -4.84
C LYS A 57 2.28 -12.58 -5.12
N SER A 58 1.10 -12.98 -4.63
CA SER A 58 -0.14 -12.22 -4.82
C SER A 58 -0.07 -10.82 -4.24
N ASP A 59 0.54 -10.62 -3.06
CA ASP A 59 0.62 -9.26 -2.49
C ASP A 59 1.62 -8.40 -3.26
N ILE A 60 2.70 -9.00 -3.75
CA ILE A 60 3.68 -8.30 -4.56
C ILE A 60 3.03 -7.85 -5.88
N ASP A 61 2.34 -8.76 -6.55
CA ASP A 61 1.65 -8.50 -7.82
C ASP A 61 0.56 -7.45 -7.64
N GLN A 62 -0.16 -7.49 -6.51
CA GLN A 62 -1.19 -6.52 -6.17
C GLN A 62 -0.65 -5.11 -5.93
N VAL A 63 0.37 -4.97 -5.08
CA VAL A 63 1.04 -3.68 -4.86
C VAL A 63 1.60 -3.17 -6.19
N PHE A 64 2.30 -4.01 -6.94
CA PHE A 64 2.91 -3.62 -8.22
C PHE A 64 1.87 -3.17 -9.26
N SER A 65 0.74 -3.88 -9.36
CA SER A 65 -0.36 -3.51 -10.25
C SER A 65 -0.91 -2.14 -9.90
N TYR A 66 -1.11 -1.86 -8.61
CA TYR A 66 -1.53 -0.55 -8.16
C TYR A 66 -0.49 0.54 -8.45
N LEU A 67 0.80 0.27 -8.20
CA LEU A 67 1.86 1.23 -8.52
C LEU A 67 1.84 1.62 -10.01
N LYS A 68 1.55 0.67 -10.90
CA LYS A 68 1.39 0.94 -12.33
C LYS A 68 0.15 1.79 -12.62
N THR A 69 -1.02 1.42 -12.12
CA THR A 69 -2.27 2.14 -12.44
C THR A 69 -2.32 3.53 -11.81
N ALA A 70 -1.74 3.69 -10.62
CA ALA A 70 -1.65 4.97 -9.92
C ALA A 70 -0.40 5.80 -10.28
N ASN A 71 0.44 5.31 -11.20
CA ASN A 71 1.72 5.93 -11.58
C ASN A 71 2.62 6.29 -10.38
N LEU A 72 2.67 5.41 -9.39
CA LEU A 72 3.52 5.53 -8.21
C LEU A 72 4.80 4.70 -8.39
N LYS A 73 5.88 5.14 -7.74
CA LYS A 73 7.21 4.52 -7.89
C LYS A 73 7.53 3.45 -6.84
N LEU A 74 6.93 3.57 -5.65
CA LEU A 74 7.30 2.76 -4.49
C LEU A 74 6.09 2.26 -3.72
N GLY A 75 6.07 0.95 -3.49
CA GLY A 75 5.20 0.30 -2.52
C GLY A 75 6.04 -0.42 -1.46
N ILE A 76 5.55 -0.46 -0.23
CA ILE A 76 6.21 -1.13 0.90
C ILE A 76 5.18 -2.07 1.53
N ILE A 77 5.53 -3.35 1.61
CA ILE A 77 4.78 -4.32 2.40
C ILE A 77 5.55 -4.55 3.69
N VAL A 78 4.89 -4.38 4.84
CA VAL A 78 5.42 -4.65 6.16
C VAL A 78 4.68 -5.85 6.75
N CYS A 79 5.41 -6.90 7.08
CA CYS A 79 4.90 -8.08 7.76
C CYS A 79 5.36 -8.07 9.23
N PHE A 80 4.40 -7.99 10.15
CA PHE A 80 4.60 -8.25 11.56
C PHE A 80 4.58 -9.76 11.79
N THR A 81 5.71 -10.28 12.27
CA THR A 81 5.92 -11.70 12.49
C THR A 81 6.25 -11.97 13.96
N SER A 82 6.18 -13.23 14.37
CA SER A 82 6.54 -13.67 15.73
C SER A 82 7.97 -13.30 16.13
N LYS A 83 8.85 -13.08 15.15
CA LYS A 83 10.27 -12.75 15.36
C LYS A 83 10.59 -11.27 15.12
N GLY A 84 9.58 -10.43 14.88
CA GLY A 84 9.77 -8.99 14.64
C GLY A 84 9.16 -8.53 13.32
N VAL A 85 9.70 -7.44 12.77
CA VAL A 85 9.15 -6.79 11.57
C VAL A 85 10.02 -7.11 10.36
N LYS A 86 9.40 -7.66 9.30
CA LYS A 86 10.01 -7.79 7.98
C LYS A 86 9.37 -6.80 7.03
N PHE A 87 10.12 -6.23 6.10
CA PHE A 87 9.55 -5.37 5.06
C PHE A 87 10.11 -5.71 3.68
N LYS A 88 9.32 -5.43 2.65
CA LYS A 88 9.70 -5.60 1.25
C LYS A 88 9.32 -4.36 0.45
N ARG A 89 10.30 -3.82 -0.29
CA ARG A 89 10.11 -2.71 -1.23
C ARG A 89 9.77 -3.26 -2.60
N ILE A 90 8.78 -2.66 -3.24
CA ILE A 90 8.33 -2.97 -4.60
C ILE A 90 8.50 -1.70 -5.41
N LEU A 91 9.30 -1.78 -6.47
CA LEU A 91 9.67 -0.63 -7.28
C LEU A 91 8.98 -0.73 -8.63
N ASN A 92 8.35 0.37 -9.04
CA ASN A 92 7.88 0.59 -10.40
C ASN A 92 8.89 1.51 -11.09
N ILE A 93 9.95 0.90 -11.63
CA ILE A 93 11.00 1.58 -12.38
C ILE A 93 10.67 1.37 -13.86
N ARG A 94 9.94 2.32 -14.42
CA ARG A 94 9.71 2.46 -15.86
C ARG A 94 9.77 3.94 -16.21
#